data_AF-A0A429FEP1-F1
#
_entry.id   AF-A0A429FEP1-F1
#
_cell.length_a   1.000
_cell.length_b   1.000
_cell.length_c   1.000
_cell.angle_alpha   90.00
_cell.angle_beta   90.00
_cell.angle_gamma   90.00
#
_symmetry.space_group_name_H-M   'P 1'
#
loop_
_entity.id
_entity.type
_entity.pdbx_description
1 polymer ?
#
loop_
_entity_poly.entity_id
_entity_poly.type
_entity_poly.pdbx_seq_one_letter_code
_entity_poly.pdbx_strand_id
1 'polypeptide(L)'
;MPKLRTAAALTVAAATALTVTAAVAPAASARPEKKEPKVASVTGWGEMRRTYHQDQDVRAFAFDARATPYATAEGDFPGSPNDAKGTVRISHYSPGLNVTITASGHVDSLTTAPGYAAMTAVIDEVSEGGPDWVGRRLGFSVYDGGKDRPGRTRDRVGYGWEFMNLTQDENGRWIENPHTGKGMAPAPFGPVTRGGFTVVHKDLPPVPGN
;
A
#
# COMPACT_ATOMS: atom_id res chain seq x y z
N MET A 1 66.66 -34.71 -21.30
CA MET A 1 67.52 -34.79 -20.08
C MET A 1 66.70 -34.36 -18.87
N PRO A 2 66.98 -34.87 -17.66
CA PRO A 2 66.07 -35.76 -16.92
C PRO A 2 65.30 -35.14 -15.73
N LYS A 3 64.09 -35.68 -15.51
CA LYS A 3 63.44 -36.18 -14.28
C LYS A 3 63.63 -35.52 -12.89
N LEU A 4 62.46 -35.35 -12.23
CA LEU A 4 62.14 -35.43 -10.79
C LEU A 4 62.72 -34.31 -9.88
N ARG A 5 62.03 -33.82 -8.84
CA ARG A 5 61.58 -34.58 -7.66
C ARG A 5 60.49 -33.87 -6.85
N THR A 6 59.56 -34.68 -6.37
CA THR A 6 58.68 -34.50 -5.21
C THR A 6 59.49 -34.42 -3.91
N ALA A 7 59.08 -33.57 -2.96
CA ALA A 7 59.28 -33.73 -1.51
C ALA A 7 58.24 -32.84 -0.82
N ALA A 8 57.12 -33.35 -0.32
CA ALA A 8 56.94 -34.16 0.90
C ALA A 8 57.40 -33.43 2.16
N ALA A 9 56.40 -33.10 2.99
CA ALA A 9 56.50 -32.37 4.24
C ALA A 9 57.23 -33.17 5.33
N LEU A 10 57.88 -32.44 6.24
CA LEU A 10 58.16 -32.90 7.59
C LEU A 10 57.80 -31.82 8.62
N THR A 11 57.11 -32.31 9.65
CA THR A 11 56.55 -31.69 10.85
C THR A 11 57.57 -31.03 11.78
N VAL A 12 57.19 -29.92 12.42
CA VAL A 12 57.50 -29.67 13.84
C VAL A 12 56.30 -28.99 14.50
N ALA A 13 55.69 -29.67 15.47
CA ALA A 13 54.76 -29.09 16.43
C ALA A 13 55.54 -28.46 17.57
N ALA A 14 55.22 -27.22 17.93
CA ALA A 14 55.61 -26.63 19.21
C ALA A 14 54.43 -25.79 19.73
N ALA A 15 53.83 -26.28 20.81
CA ALA A 15 52.79 -25.61 21.57
C ALA A 15 53.43 -24.57 22.48
N THR A 16 52.98 -23.32 22.39
CA THR A 16 53.15 -22.31 23.45
C THR A 16 51.82 -21.64 23.68
N ALA A 17 51.24 -21.95 24.84
CA ALA A 17 50.06 -21.31 25.37
C ALA A 17 50.39 -19.86 25.75
N LEU A 18 49.63 -18.90 25.21
CA LEU A 18 49.57 -17.53 25.69
C LEU A 18 48.13 -17.26 26.14
N THR A 19 47.94 -17.36 27.46
CA THR A 19 46.76 -16.87 28.17
C THR A 19 46.76 -15.34 28.09
N VAL A 20 45.89 -14.77 27.27
CA VAL A 20 45.55 -13.33 27.34
C VAL A 20 44.24 -13.20 28.09
N THR A 21 44.35 -12.75 29.34
CA THR A 21 43.24 -12.38 30.19
C THR A 21 42.85 -10.91 29.96
N ALA A 22 41.55 -10.73 29.71
CA ALA A 22 40.69 -9.58 30.02
C ALA A 22 40.86 -8.25 29.23
N ALA A 23 39.82 -7.90 28.48
CA ALA A 23 38.85 -6.90 28.94
C ALA A 23 37.56 -7.03 28.11
N VAL A 24 36.53 -7.66 28.70
CA VAL A 24 35.17 -7.63 28.13
C VAL A 24 34.64 -6.22 28.37
N ALA A 25 34.62 -5.38 27.33
CA ALA A 25 33.87 -4.14 27.37
C ALA A 25 32.39 -4.49 27.62
N PRO A 26 31.68 -3.80 28.53
CA PRO A 26 30.26 -4.01 28.67
C PRO A 26 29.62 -3.65 27.33
N ALA A 27 28.99 -4.63 26.69
CA ALA A 27 28.08 -4.38 25.60
C ALA A 27 27.07 -3.36 26.12
N ALA A 28 27.14 -2.13 25.63
CA ALA A 28 26.08 -1.16 25.83
C ALA A 28 24.82 -1.84 25.29
N SER A 29 23.96 -2.25 26.21
CA SER A 29 22.65 -2.78 25.90
C SER A 29 21.93 -1.64 25.20
N ALA A 30 21.98 -1.63 23.87
CA ALA A 30 21.15 -0.77 23.05
C ALA A 30 19.73 -1.21 23.37
N ARG A 31 19.12 -0.50 24.32
CA ARG A 31 17.70 -0.60 24.62
C ARG A 31 17.01 -0.55 23.25
N PRO A 32 16.20 -1.55 22.88
CA PRO A 32 15.46 -1.44 21.63
C PRO A 32 14.71 -0.11 21.68
N GLU A 33 15.01 0.78 20.74
CA GLU A 33 14.18 1.94 20.48
C GLU A 33 12.76 1.41 20.41
N LYS A 34 11.88 1.90 21.29
CA LYS A 34 10.45 1.63 21.19
C LYS A 34 10.04 2.17 19.83
N LYS A 35 10.05 1.32 18.81
CA LYS A 35 9.41 1.59 17.53
C LYS A 35 7.98 1.93 17.91
N GLU A 36 7.58 3.18 17.67
CA GLU A 36 6.21 3.62 17.91
C GLU A 36 5.24 2.56 17.34
N PRO A 37 4.09 2.34 17.98
CA PRO A 37 3.07 1.47 17.41
C PRO A 37 2.75 1.99 16.02
N LYS A 38 3.10 1.22 14.99
CA LYS A 38 2.67 1.55 13.63
C LYS A 38 1.15 1.50 13.64
N VAL A 39 0.51 2.65 13.41
CA VAL A 39 -0.93 2.75 13.14
C VAL A 39 -1.25 1.99 11.86
N ALA A 40 -2.53 1.66 11.65
CA ALA A 40 -2.94 1.07 10.38
C ALA A 40 -2.55 2.00 9.22
N SER A 41 -1.93 1.47 8.17
CA SER A 41 -1.48 2.29 7.04
C SER A 41 -1.45 1.50 5.74
N VAL A 42 -1.51 2.23 4.64
CA VAL A 42 -1.31 1.72 3.28
C VAL A 42 -0.41 2.68 2.53
N THR A 43 0.67 2.15 1.96
CA THR A 43 1.65 2.93 1.22
C THR A 43 2.07 2.20 -0.04
N GLY A 44 2.40 2.93 -1.09
CA GLY A 44 3.01 2.37 -2.29
C GLY A 44 2.30 2.82 -3.56
N TRP A 45 2.66 2.19 -4.67
CA TRP A 45 2.04 2.47 -5.95
C TRP A 45 2.02 1.21 -6.79
N GLY A 46 1.01 1.10 -7.65
CA GLY A 46 0.82 -0.05 -8.52
C GLY A 46 0.24 0.39 -9.85
N GLU A 47 0.85 -0.08 -10.94
CA GLU A 47 0.20 -0.13 -12.24
C GLU A 47 -0.62 -1.40 -12.34
N MET A 48 -1.76 -1.28 -13.01
CA MET A 48 -2.55 -2.41 -13.43
C MET A 48 -2.96 -2.24 -14.89
N ARG A 49 -3.12 -3.38 -15.55
CA ARG A 49 -3.81 -3.45 -16.84
C ARG A 49 -5.21 -3.99 -16.60
N ARG A 50 -6.20 -3.43 -17.30
CA ARG A 50 -7.59 -3.89 -17.18
C ARG A 50 -7.69 -5.35 -17.65
N THR A 51 -8.38 -6.18 -16.89
CA THR A 51 -8.49 -7.63 -17.15
C THR A 51 -9.06 -7.94 -18.54
N TYR A 52 -9.97 -7.10 -19.04
CA TYR A 52 -10.69 -7.33 -20.30
C TYR A 52 -10.21 -6.47 -21.47
N HIS A 53 -9.20 -5.61 -21.27
CA HIS A 53 -8.63 -4.78 -22.33
C HIS A 53 -7.20 -5.24 -22.61
N GLN A 54 -6.94 -5.67 -23.84
CA GLN A 54 -5.62 -6.13 -24.27
C GLN A 54 -4.74 -4.99 -24.81
N ASP A 55 -5.25 -3.77 -24.77
CA ASP A 55 -4.56 -2.57 -25.21
C ASP A 55 -3.54 -2.08 -24.17
N GLN A 56 -2.95 -0.93 -24.45
CA GLN A 56 -2.03 -0.24 -23.55
C GLN A 56 -2.78 0.59 -22.49
N ASP A 57 -4.05 0.31 -22.18
CA ASP A 57 -4.80 1.00 -21.11
C ASP A 57 -4.20 0.65 -19.75
N VAL A 58 -3.44 1.61 -19.23
CA VAL A 58 -2.71 1.49 -17.97
C VAL A 58 -3.34 2.42 -16.96
N ARG A 59 -3.71 1.86 -15.80
CA ARG A 59 -4.10 2.62 -14.62
C ARG A 59 -3.01 2.46 -13.56
N ALA A 60 -2.54 3.58 -13.03
CA ALA A 60 -1.64 3.61 -11.89
C ALA A 60 -2.36 4.25 -10.70
N PHE A 61 -2.20 3.62 -9.54
CA PHE A 61 -2.69 4.12 -8.27
C PHE A 61 -1.50 4.27 -7.32
N ALA A 62 -1.44 5.39 -6.61
CA ALA A 62 -0.51 5.57 -5.51
C ALA A 62 -1.30 5.95 -4.25
N PHE A 63 -0.96 5.31 -3.14
CA PHE A 63 -1.58 5.55 -1.85
C PHE A 63 -0.50 5.88 -0.82
N ASP A 64 -0.79 6.86 0.02
CA ASP A 64 -0.07 7.11 1.26
C ASP A 64 -1.10 7.55 2.30
N ALA A 65 -1.58 6.61 3.10
CA ALA A 65 -2.61 6.87 4.09
C ALA A 65 -2.37 6.13 5.39
N ARG A 66 -2.80 6.76 6.48
CA ARG A 66 -2.71 6.23 7.84
C ARG A 66 -3.97 6.51 8.63
N ALA A 67 -4.31 5.56 9.50
CA ALA A 67 -5.41 5.72 10.43
C ALA A 67 -5.14 6.84 11.43
N THR A 68 -6.18 7.60 11.71
CA THR A 68 -6.27 8.63 12.75
C THR A 68 -7.63 8.47 13.44
N PRO A 69 -7.86 7.36 14.18
CA PRO A 69 -9.16 7.02 14.72
C PRO A 69 -9.75 8.17 15.55
N TYR A 70 -11.03 8.47 15.32
CA TYR A 70 -11.78 9.54 15.99
C TYR A 70 -11.23 10.96 15.80
N ALA A 71 -10.30 11.18 14.86
CA ALA A 71 -9.73 12.51 14.62
C ALA A 71 -10.74 13.51 14.02
N THR A 72 -11.88 13.03 13.51
CA THR A 72 -12.96 13.90 13.00
C THR A 72 -14.02 14.22 14.05
N ALA A 73 -13.81 13.86 15.31
CA ALA A 73 -14.74 14.20 16.38
C ALA A 73 -14.92 15.72 16.50
N GLU A 74 -16.17 16.19 16.42
CA GLU A 74 -16.52 17.60 16.47
C GLU A 74 -17.92 17.79 17.08
N GLY A 75 -18.02 18.59 18.15
CA GLY A 75 -19.28 18.77 18.89
C GLY A 75 -19.85 17.43 19.36
N ASP A 76 -21.09 17.15 18.97
CA ASP A 76 -21.78 15.88 19.28
C ASP A 76 -21.44 14.74 18.30
N PHE A 77 -20.62 14.99 17.28
CA PHE A 77 -20.14 13.95 16.37
C PHE A 77 -18.90 13.26 16.98
N PRO A 78 -18.95 11.95 17.29
CA PRO A 78 -17.89 11.27 18.02
C PRO A 78 -16.64 10.96 17.16
N GLY A 79 -16.65 11.29 15.87
CA GLY A 79 -15.67 10.76 14.91
C GLY A 79 -15.90 9.28 14.63
N SER A 80 -14.98 8.65 13.90
CA SER A 80 -15.09 7.23 13.55
C SER A 80 -13.81 6.45 13.85
N PRO A 81 -13.88 5.19 14.31
CA PRO A 81 -12.67 4.37 14.52
C PRO A 81 -11.85 4.19 13.24
N ASN A 82 -12.47 4.31 12.06
CA ASN A 82 -11.83 4.20 10.76
C ASN A 82 -11.43 5.55 10.14
N ASP A 83 -11.46 6.64 10.90
CA ASP A 83 -10.94 7.92 10.45
C ASP A 83 -9.48 7.79 10.01
N ALA A 84 -9.14 8.49 8.93
CA ALA A 84 -7.83 8.42 8.33
C ALA A 84 -7.44 9.76 7.71
N LYS A 85 -6.15 9.90 7.42
CA LYS A 85 -5.60 10.96 6.59
C LYS A 85 -4.58 10.40 5.63
N GLY A 86 -4.41 11.07 4.51
CA GLY A 86 -3.47 10.65 3.48
C GLY A 86 -3.87 11.16 2.12
N THR A 87 -3.24 10.60 1.10
CA THR A 87 -3.46 10.96 -0.29
C THR A 87 -3.68 9.75 -1.17
N VAL A 88 -4.47 9.94 -2.22
CA VAL A 88 -4.55 9.06 -3.38
C VAL A 88 -4.11 9.83 -4.62
N ARG A 89 -3.38 9.17 -5.52
CA ARG A 89 -3.11 9.66 -6.87
C ARG A 89 -3.48 8.59 -7.87
N ILE A 90 -4.14 9.01 -8.94
CA ILE A 90 -4.63 8.18 -10.02
C ILE A 90 -4.03 8.71 -11.31
N SER A 91 -3.54 7.81 -12.15
CA SER A 91 -3.16 8.10 -13.53
C SER A 91 -3.79 7.05 -14.43
N HIS A 92 -4.47 7.46 -15.49
CA HIS A 92 -5.08 6.58 -16.47
C HIS A 92 -4.64 7.01 -17.86
N TYR A 93 -3.84 6.20 -18.52
CA TYR A 93 -3.55 6.36 -19.93
C TYR A 93 -4.63 5.65 -20.75
N SER A 94 -5.36 6.42 -21.57
CA SER A 94 -6.37 5.89 -22.49
C SER A 94 -5.76 5.81 -23.90
N PRO A 95 -5.53 4.61 -24.45
CA PRO A 95 -4.97 4.46 -25.80
C PRO A 95 -5.94 4.94 -26.87
N GLY A 96 -7.26 4.79 -26.67
CA GLY A 96 -8.27 5.26 -27.63
C GLY A 96 -8.33 6.79 -27.78
N LEU A 97 -8.00 7.52 -26.70
CA LEU A 97 -7.95 8.99 -26.70
C LEU A 97 -6.52 9.53 -26.82
N ASN A 98 -5.51 8.66 -26.74
CA ASN A 98 -4.09 8.99 -26.68
C ASN A 98 -3.76 10.09 -25.66
N VAL A 99 -4.36 10.00 -24.48
CA VAL A 99 -4.24 10.99 -23.40
C VAL A 99 -4.01 10.29 -22.06
N THR A 100 -3.28 10.95 -21.16
CA THR A 100 -3.19 10.56 -19.76
C THR A 100 -4.04 11.50 -18.92
N ILE A 101 -5.04 10.94 -18.24
CA ILE A 101 -5.87 11.65 -17.27
C ILE A 101 -5.33 11.36 -15.89
N THR A 102 -5.18 12.40 -15.07
CA THR A 102 -4.75 12.26 -13.67
C THR A 102 -5.79 12.80 -12.71
N ALA A 103 -5.89 12.19 -11.53
CA ALA A 103 -6.68 12.72 -10.43
C ALA A 103 -5.91 12.58 -9.11
N SER A 104 -6.16 13.48 -8.16
CA SER A 104 -5.61 13.38 -6.81
C SER A 104 -6.67 13.74 -5.77
N GLY A 105 -6.51 13.21 -4.57
CA GLY A 105 -7.46 13.43 -3.49
C GLY A 105 -6.90 13.07 -2.13
N HIS A 106 -7.68 13.36 -1.10
CA HIS A 106 -7.35 13.05 0.28
C HIS A 106 -8.15 11.86 0.80
N VAL A 107 -7.45 10.96 1.51
CA VAL A 107 -8.07 9.79 2.15
C VAL A 107 -8.73 10.22 3.44
N ASP A 108 -10.00 9.85 3.61
CA ASP A 108 -10.82 10.24 4.77
C ASP A 108 -11.34 9.05 5.59
N SER A 109 -11.04 7.82 5.15
CA SER A 109 -11.35 6.59 5.86
C SER A 109 -10.39 5.47 5.49
N LEU A 110 -9.97 4.66 6.47
CA LEU A 110 -9.12 3.48 6.28
C LEU A 110 -9.51 2.38 7.28
N THR A 111 -9.78 1.19 6.77
CA THR A 111 -9.83 -0.05 7.56
C THR A 111 -8.83 -1.04 6.98
N THR A 112 -8.25 -1.86 7.86
CA THR A 112 -7.27 -2.87 7.44
C THR A 112 -7.59 -4.23 8.03
N ALA A 113 -7.20 -5.26 7.31
CA ALA A 113 -7.04 -6.62 7.80
C ALA A 113 -5.61 -7.09 7.40
N PRO A 114 -5.11 -8.23 7.91
CA PRO A 114 -3.81 -8.76 7.47
C PRO A 114 -3.73 -8.88 5.94
N GLY A 115 -2.84 -8.11 5.31
CA GLY A 115 -2.65 -8.08 3.85
C GLY A 115 -3.76 -7.37 3.07
N TYR A 116 -4.66 -6.62 3.71
CA TYR A 116 -5.78 -5.97 3.05
C TYR A 116 -6.06 -4.57 3.62
N ALA A 117 -6.34 -3.61 2.75
CA ALA A 117 -6.85 -2.29 3.12
C ALA A 117 -8.08 -1.93 2.29
N ALA A 118 -9.09 -1.37 2.95
CA ALA A 118 -10.22 -0.69 2.33
C ALA A 118 -10.14 0.79 2.73
N MET A 119 -10.26 1.69 1.76
CA MET A 119 -10.18 3.12 2.02
C MET A 119 -11.13 3.90 1.11
N THR A 120 -11.50 5.09 1.56
CA THR A 120 -12.19 6.08 0.73
C THR A 120 -11.38 7.35 0.65
N ALA A 121 -11.47 8.03 -0.49
CA ALA A 121 -10.86 9.34 -0.69
C ALA A 121 -11.84 10.29 -1.37
N VAL A 122 -11.80 11.55 -0.98
CA VAL A 122 -12.47 12.64 -1.68
C VAL A 122 -11.49 13.21 -2.69
N ILE A 123 -11.90 13.32 -3.96
CA ILE A 123 -11.06 13.80 -5.04
C ILE A 123 -11.03 15.33 -5.00
N ASP A 124 -9.83 15.90 -4.98
CA ASP A 124 -9.60 17.34 -4.91
C ASP A 124 -9.33 17.93 -6.30
N GLU A 125 -8.63 17.18 -7.14
CA GLU A 125 -8.18 17.64 -8.46
C GLU A 125 -8.33 16.56 -9.52
N VAL A 126 -8.68 16.99 -10.73
CA VAL A 126 -8.68 16.17 -11.95
C VAL A 126 -8.05 16.99 -13.08
N SER A 127 -7.21 16.38 -13.90
CA SER A 127 -6.64 17.03 -15.08
C SER A 127 -7.70 17.38 -16.11
N GLU A 128 -7.38 18.33 -17.00
CA GLU A 128 -8.22 18.66 -18.15
C GLU A 128 -8.59 17.40 -18.96
N GLY A 129 -9.84 17.33 -19.42
CA GLY A 129 -10.38 16.18 -20.14
C GLY A 129 -10.71 14.95 -19.27
N GLY A 130 -10.53 15.05 -17.95
CA GLY A 130 -10.91 14.00 -17.01
C GLY A 130 -12.39 14.00 -16.61
N PRO A 131 -12.83 13.00 -15.83
CA PRO A 131 -14.20 12.90 -15.34
C PRO A 131 -14.52 13.97 -14.31
N ASP A 132 -15.80 14.28 -14.14
CA ASP A 132 -16.29 15.20 -13.11
C ASP A 132 -16.25 14.51 -11.72
N TRP A 133 -15.05 14.44 -11.15
CA TRP A 133 -14.79 13.79 -9.87
C TRP A 133 -14.47 14.75 -8.73
N VAL A 134 -14.23 16.03 -8.99
CA VAL A 134 -13.89 16.99 -7.92
C VAL A 134 -15.01 17.01 -6.86
N GLY A 135 -14.63 16.83 -5.60
CA GLY A 135 -15.55 16.70 -4.45
C GLY A 135 -16.22 15.32 -4.31
N ARG A 136 -16.09 14.42 -5.28
CA ARG A 136 -16.65 13.06 -5.19
C ARG A 136 -15.79 12.18 -4.29
N ARG A 137 -16.46 11.35 -3.49
CA ARG A 137 -15.82 10.27 -2.72
C ARG A 137 -15.77 9.00 -3.56
N LEU A 138 -14.59 8.39 -3.63
CA LEU A 138 -14.33 7.14 -4.32
C LEU A 138 -13.80 6.09 -3.34
N GLY A 139 -14.22 4.84 -3.54
CA GLY A 139 -13.76 3.70 -2.75
C GLY A 139 -12.62 2.96 -3.43
N PHE A 140 -11.63 2.55 -2.65
CA PHE A 140 -10.44 1.81 -3.09
C PHE A 140 -10.14 0.66 -2.15
N SER A 141 -9.58 -0.41 -2.69
CA SER A 141 -9.03 -1.49 -1.88
C SER A 141 -7.67 -1.93 -2.39
N VAL A 142 -6.85 -2.42 -1.47
CA VAL A 142 -5.53 -2.99 -1.74
C VAL A 142 -5.46 -4.36 -1.09
N TYR A 143 -4.99 -5.34 -1.85
CA TYR A 143 -4.47 -6.58 -1.33
C TYR A 143 -2.95 -6.56 -1.46
N ASP A 144 -2.27 -6.61 -0.32
CA ASP A 144 -0.82 -6.77 -0.19
C ASP A 144 -0.54 -8.28 -0.10
N GLY A 145 0.01 -8.82 -1.19
CA GLY A 145 0.33 -10.23 -1.33
C GLY A 145 1.59 -10.65 -0.54
N GLY A 146 2.19 -9.75 0.23
CA GLY A 146 3.44 -9.93 0.95
C GLY A 146 4.66 -9.78 0.03
N LYS A 147 5.84 -10.24 0.50
CA LYS A 147 7.12 -10.04 -0.20
C LYS A 147 7.02 -10.28 -1.71
N ASP A 148 7.15 -9.19 -2.46
CA ASP A 148 7.31 -9.19 -3.90
C ASP A 148 8.62 -9.86 -4.30
N ARG A 149 8.62 -10.50 -5.47
CA ARG A 149 9.87 -10.86 -6.15
C ARG A 149 10.13 -9.79 -7.23
N PRO A 150 11.39 -9.51 -7.58
CA PRO A 150 11.69 -8.58 -8.67
C PRO A 150 10.89 -8.96 -9.94
N GLY A 151 10.06 -8.04 -10.42
CA GLY A 151 9.22 -8.23 -11.61
C GLY A 151 7.97 -9.10 -11.43
N ARG A 152 7.63 -9.52 -10.20
CA ARG A 152 6.41 -10.27 -9.88
C ARG A 152 5.84 -9.85 -8.54
N THR A 153 4.84 -8.98 -8.57
CA THR A 153 3.98 -8.70 -7.43
C THR A 153 2.76 -9.61 -7.43
N ARG A 154 2.22 -9.88 -6.24
CA ARG A 154 0.95 -10.60 -6.05
C ARG A 154 -0.18 -9.66 -5.64
N ASP A 155 0.12 -8.37 -5.63
CA ASP A 155 -0.78 -7.35 -5.14
C ASP A 155 -1.95 -7.16 -6.08
N ARG A 156 -3.05 -6.69 -5.49
CA ARG A 156 -4.24 -6.33 -6.23
C ARG A 156 -4.79 -5.01 -5.75
N VAL A 157 -5.43 -4.30 -6.67
CA VAL A 157 -6.14 -3.04 -6.39
C VAL A 157 -7.59 -3.14 -6.84
N GLY A 158 -8.49 -2.53 -6.08
CA GLY A 158 -9.90 -2.35 -6.43
C GLY A 158 -10.26 -0.88 -6.38
N TYR A 159 -11.19 -0.45 -7.22
CA TYR A 159 -11.69 0.93 -7.28
C TYR A 159 -13.14 0.99 -7.74
N GLY A 160 -13.90 1.92 -7.17
CA GLY A 160 -15.36 1.82 -7.10
C GLY A 160 -16.14 2.19 -8.37
N TRP A 161 -15.51 2.72 -9.42
CA TRP A 161 -16.22 3.17 -10.63
C TRP A 161 -16.19 2.17 -11.79
N GLU A 162 -15.58 0.99 -11.59
CA GLU A 162 -15.53 -0.06 -12.62
C GLU A 162 -16.41 -1.27 -12.23
N PHE A 163 -16.85 -2.04 -13.23
CA PHE A 163 -17.74 -3.20 -13.08
C PHE A 163 -19.14 -2.91 -12.52
N MET A 164 -19.87 -2.01 -13.19
CA MET A 164 -21.30 -1.78 -12.97
C MET A 164 -21.67 -1.22 -11.59
N ASN A 165 -20.86 -0.30 -11.05
CA ASN A 165 -21.32 0.58 -9.98
C ASN A 165 -22.28 1.64 -10.56
N LEU A 166 -23.47 1.18 -10.98
CA LEU A 166 -24.50 2.01 -11.58
C LEU A 166 -25.70 2.13 -10.65
N THR A 167 -26.36 3.28 -10.71
CA THR A 167 -27.68 3.52 -10.12
C THR A 167 -28.61 4.10 -11.18
N GLN A 168 -29.91 4.14 -10.92
CA GLN A 168 -30.86 4.85 -11.77
C GLN A 168 -31.02 6.30 -11.29
N ASP A 169 -31.03 7.23 -12.24
CA ASP A 169 -31.46 8.61 -11.97
C ASP A 169 -32.99 8.72 -11.86
N GLU A 170 -33.49 9.93 -11.62
CA GLU A 170 -34.93 10.22 -11.48
C GLU A 170 -35.75 9.85 -12.73
N ASN A 171 -35.11 9.70 -13.90
CA ASN A 171 -35.74 9.33 -15.17
C ASN A 171 -35.57 7.83 -15.48
N GLY A 172 -35.03 7.03 -14.54
CA GLY A 172 -34.77 5.61 -14.72
C GLY A 172 -33.54 5.30 -15.60
N ARG A 173 -32.72 6.29 -15.94
CA ARG A 173 -31.50 6.08 -16.74
C ARG A 173 -30.40 5.55 -15.84
N TRP A 174 -29.72 4.51 -16.31
CA TRP A 174 -28.51 4.01 -15.66
C TRP A 174 -27.38 5.03 -15.75
N ILE A 175 -26.89 5.47 -14.60
CA ILE A 175 -25.77 6.38 -14.43
C ILE A 175 -24.74 5.74 -13.51
N GLU A 176 -23.48 6.19 -13.57
CA GLU A 176 -22.50 5.85 -12.54
C GLU A 176 -23.02 6.31 -11.17
N ASN A 177 -22.92 5.46 -10.16
CA ASN A 177 -23.34 5.82 -8.82
C ASN A 177 -22.47 6.97 -8.29
N PRO A 178 -23.04 8.18 -8.07
CA PRO A 178 -22.27 9.33 -7.65
C PRO A 178 -21.91 9.27 -6.16
N HIS A 179 -22.50 8.34 -5.40
CA HIS A 179 -22.40 8.29 -3.94
C HIS A 179 -21.62 7.07 -3.47
N THR A 180 -20.44 7.31 -2.90
CA THR A 180 -19.71 6.32 -2.08
C THR A 180 -19.70 6.81 -0.64
N GLY A 181 -20.23 6.01 0.29
CA GLY A 181 -20.14 6.27 1.73
C GLY A 181 -18.73 6.02 2.28
N LYS A 182 -18.39 6.60 3.43
CA LYS A 182 -17.11 6.31 4.12
C LYS A 182 -16.96 4.82 4.40
N GLY A 183 -15.76 4.29 4.21
CA GLY A 183 -15.43 2.88 4.43
C GLY A 183 -15.98 1.90 3.39
N MET A 184 -16.69 2.38 2.36
CA MET A 184 -17.16 1.55 1.25
C MET A 184 -16.05 1.39 0.21
N ALA A 185 -15.61 0.15 -0.01
CA ALA A 185 -14.60 -0.19 -1.01
C ALA A 185 -14.98 -1.48 -1.76
N PRO A 186 -14.66 -1.59 -3.06
CA PRO A 186 -14.88 -2.82 -3.81
C PRO A 186 -13.84 -3.89 -3.44
N ALA A 187 -14.03 -5.11 -3.93
CA ALA A 187 -12.99 -6.15 -3.84
C ALA A 187 -11.74 -5.76 -4.67
N PRO A 188 -10.52 -6.17 -4.24
CA PRO A 188 -9.29 -5.87 -4.95
C PRO A 188 -9.13 -6.85 -6.13
N PHE A 189 -9.75 -6.52 -7.26
CA PHE A 189 -9.83 -7.41 -8.42
C PHE A 189 -8.62 -7.29 -9.35
N GLY A 190 -8.05 -6.09 -9.48
CA GLY A 190 -7.10 -5.73 -10.53
C GLY A 190 -5.69 -6.20 -10.19
N PRO A 191 -5.06 -7.10 -10.97
CA PRO A 191 -3.71 -7.53 -10.70
C PRO A 191 -2.73 -6.37 -10.93
N VAL A 192 -1.86 -6.12 -9.95
CA VAL A 192 -0.76 -5.17 -10.12
C VAL A 192 0.30 -5.81 -11.03
N THR A 193 0.74 -5.06 -12.04
CA THR A 193 1.72 -5.50 -13.03
C THR A 193 3.09 -4.87 -12.81
N ARG A 194 3.16 -3.70 -12.18
CA ARG A 194 4.38 -2.99 -11.82
C ARG A 194 4.18 -2.20 -10.53
N GLY A 195 5.24 -2.10 -9.71
CA GLY A 195 5.13 -1.51 -8.38
C GLY A 195 4.72 -2.54 -7.33
N GLY A 196 4.17 -2.06 -6.23
CA GLY A 196 3.73 -2.83 -5.08
C GLY A 196 3.21 -1.91 -3.97
N PHE A 197 2.40 -2.49 -3.10
CA PHE A 197 1.82 -1.85 -1.94
C PHE A 197 2.34 -2.50 -0.66
N THR A 198 2.17 -1.79 0.45
CA THR A 198 2.43 -2.32 1.78
C THR A 198 1.27 -1.93 2.67
N VAL A 199 0.62 -2.94 3.27
CA VAL A 199 -0.44 -2.76 4.25
C VAL A 199 0.12 -3.08 5.63
N VAL A 200 0.06 -2.09 6.52
CA VAL A 200 0.26 -2.29 7.95
C VAL A 200 -1.11 -2.43 8.59
N HIS A 201 -1.39 -3.62 9.11
CA HIS A 201 -2.64 -3.88 9.79
C HIS A 201 -2.60 -3.48 11.27
N LYS A 202 -3.67 -2.82 11.72
CA LYS A 202 -4.06 -2.69 13.12
C LYS A 202 -5.58 -2.82 13.26
N ASP A 203 -6.00 -3.49 14.33
CA ASP A 203 -7.40 -3.53 14.74
C ASP A 203 -7.91 -2.12 15.07
N LEU A 204 -9.20 -1.91 14.80
CA LEU A 204 -9.88 -0.67 15.17
C LEU A 204 -9.89 -0.53 16.70
N PRO A 205 -9.58 0.67 17.23
CA PRO A 205 -9.63 0.89 18.67
C PRO A 205 -11.07 0.87 19.19
N PRO A 206 -11.28 0.61 20.49
CA PRO A 206 -12.57 0.80 21.13
C PRO A 206 -13.00 2.27 21.09
N VAL A 207 -14.29 2.51 21.31
CA VAL A 207 -14.85 3.85 21.48
C VAL A 207 -14.19 4.53 22.69
N PRO A 208 -13.69 5.77 22.57
CA PRO A 208 -13.13 6.50 23.70
C PRO A 208 -14.18 6.64 24.83
N GLY A 209 -13.78 6.34 26.06
CA GLY A 209 -14.64 6.51 27.24
C GLY A 209 -15.57 5.33 27.56
N ASN A 210 -15.46 4.21 26.86
CA ASN A 210 -16.02 2.91 27.27
C ASN A 210 -15.04 2.09 28.13
#